data_AF-A0AAU7FBN2-F1
#
_entry.id   AF-A0AAU7FBN2-F1
#
_cell.length_a   1.000
_cell.length_b   1.000
_cell.length_c   1.000
_cell.angle_alpha   90.00
_cell.angle_beta   90.00
_cell.angle_gamma   90.00
#
_symmetry.space_group_name_H-M   'P 1'
#
loop_
_entity.id
_entity.type
_entity.pdbx_description
1 polymer ?
#
loop_
_entity_poly.entity_id
_entity_poly.type
_entity_poly.pdbx_seq_one_letter_code
_entity_poly.pdbx_strand_id
1 'polypeptide(L)'
;MNRIPEFLALLESELVDQPDLYADLRAVMQFEPYSLLPWLPLLDAAVHKLGDLPTVVKWLTCPHIELNGAAPASLVGSDNGVARARALLEKYEPLPPWRKP
;
A
#
# COMPACT_ATOMS: atom_id res chain seq x y z
N MET A 1 13.30 15.72 3.09
CA MET A 1 12.02 15.74 3.85
C MET A 1 10.91 16.11 2.89
N ASN A 2 10.15 15.15 2.35
CA ASN A 2 8.85 15.33 1.64
C ASN A 2 8.21 13.97 1.22
N ARG A 3 8.45 12.90 1.98
CA ARG A 3 8.09 11.52 1.56
C ARG A 3 6.59 11.22 1.59
N ILE A 4 5.84 11.87 2.49
CA ILE A 4 4.38 11.71 2.59
C ILE A 4 3.68 12.40 1.40
N PRO A 5 3.97 13.67 1.05
CA PRO A 5 3.46 14.29 -0.16
C PRO A 5 3.79 13.51 -1.45
N GLU A 6 5.00 12.97 -1.56
CA GLU A 6 5.43 12.17 -2.72
C GLU A 6 4.66 10.85 -2.82
N PHE A 7 4.52 10.13 -1.70
CA PHE A 7 3.69 8.92 -1.64
C PHE A 7 2.24 9.21 -2.01
N LEU A 8 1.68 10.33 -1.52
CA LEU A 8 0.33 10.78 -1.83
C LEU A 8 0.13 11.05 -3.31
N ALA A 9 1.05 11.77 -3.94
CA ALA A 9 0.97 12.08 -5.37
C ALA A 9 1.07 10.82 -6.23
N LEU A 10 1.94 9.87 -5.86
CA LEU A 10 2.03 8.57 -6.55
C LEU A 10 0.77 7.73 -6.37
N LEU A 11 0.22 7.72 -5.15
CA LEU A 11 -1.02 7.02 -4.84
C LEU A 11 -2.21 7.58 -5.64
N GLU A 12 -2.31 8.92 -5.75
CA GLU A 12 -3.30 9.60 -6.58
C GLU A 12 -3.16 9.24 -8.06
N SER A 13 -1.93 9.20 -8.58
CA SER A 13 -1.66 8.86 -9.98
C SER A 13 -2.01 7.41 -10.32
N GLU A 14 -1.72 6.45 -9.42
CA GLU A 14 -1.96 5.02 -9.67
C GLU A 14 -3.42 4.61 -9.39
N LEU A 15 -4.16 5.40 -8.60
CA LEU A 15 -5.58 5.17 -8.31
C LEU A 15 -6.52 6.03 -9.16
N VAL A 16 -6.02 6.66 -10.23
CA VAL A 16 -6.85 7.48 -11.13
C VAL A 16 -8.04 6.69 -11.70
N ASP A 17 -7.85 5.38 -11.93
CA ASP A 17 -8.89 4.47 -12.44
C ASP A 17 -9.69 3.79 -11.31
N GLN A 18 -9.39 4.07 -10.04
CA GLN A 18 -10.06 3.54 -8.84
C GLN A 18 -10.42 4.68 -7.86
N PRO A 19 -11.31 5.62 -8.27
CA PRO A 19 -11.59 6.84 -7.53
C PRO A 19 -12.16 6.61 -6.13
N ASP A 20 -12.95 5.54 -5.94
CA ASP A 20 -13.52 5.19 -4.65
C ASP A 20 -12.43 4.80 -3.63
N LEU A 21 -11.47 3.96 -4.04
CA LEU A 21 -10.34 3.57 -3.20
C LEU A 21 -9.43 4.76 -2.88
N TYR A 22 -9.24 5.68 -3.84
CA TYR A 22 -8.50 6.91 -3.59
C TYR A 22 -9.23 7.82 -2.58
N ALA A 23 -10.54 7.98 -2.72
CA ALA A 23 -11.37 8.78 -1.82
C ALA A 23 -11.34 8.22 -0.40
N ASP A 24 -11.44 6.90 -0.24
CA ASP A 24 -11.38 6.22 1.06
C ASP A 24 -10.01 6.43 1.73
N LEU A 25 -8.92 6.24 0.99
CA LEU A 25 -7.57 6.47 1.53
C LEU A 25 -7.35 7.94 1.88
N ARG A 26 -7.81 8.88 1.05
CA ARG A 26 -7.77 10.31 1.35
C ARG A 26 -8.59 10.67 2.58
N ALA A 27 -9.77 10.07 2.75
CA ALA A 27 -10.61 10.27 3.92
C ALA A 27 -9.91 9.78 5.19
N VAL A 28 -9.31 8.58 5.19
CA VAL A 28 -8.52 8.10 6.33
C VAL A 28 -7.35 9.04 6.63
N MET A 29 -6.66 9.54 5.61
CA MET A 29 -5.56 10.50 5.79
C MET A 29 -5.99 11.83 6.38
N GLN A 30 -7.19 12.30 6.04
CA GLN A 30 -7.70 13.59 6.49
C GLN A 30 -8.36 13.52 7.87
N PHE A 31 -9.11 12.45 8.15
CA PHE A 31 -9.97 12.35 9.33
C PHE A 31 -9.40 11.41 10.40
N GLU A 32 -8.58 10.43 10.03
CA GLU A 32 -8.01 9.43 10.94
C GLU A 32 -6.50 9.23 10.73
N PRO A 33 -5.67 10.28 10.84
CA PRO A 33 -4.23 10.20 10.57
C PRO A 33 -3.52 9.19 11.49
N TYR A 34 -4.06 8.94 12.69
CA TYR A 34 -3.54 7.94 13.62
C TYR A 34 -3.68 6.51 13.11
N SER A 35 -4.66 6.22 12.25
CA SER A 35 -4.85 4.91 11.60
C SER A 35 -3.73 4.60 10.59
N LEU A 36 -3.00 5.62 10.13
CA LEU A 36 -1.90 5.49 9.16
C LEU A 36 -0.52 5.45 9.80
N LEU A 37 -0.35 5.96 11.02
CA LEU A 37 0.95 5.91 11.71
C LEU A 37 1.50 4.48 11.81
N PRO A 38 0.69 3.45 12.14
CA PRO A 38 1.15 2.06 12.15
C PRO A 38 1.56 1.50 10.78
N TRP A 39 1.12 2.13 9.68
CA TRP A 39 1.46 1.73 8.31
C TRP A 39 2.81 2.29 7.86
N LEU A 40 3.30 3.40 8.43
CA LEU A 40 4.57 4.00 8.00
C LEU A 40 5.76 3.03 8.06
N PRO A 41 5.97 2.26 9.16
CA PRO A 41 7.05 1.27 9.20
C PRO A 41 6.88 0.13 8.20
N LEU A 42 5.62 -0.21 7.84
CA LEU A 42 5.35 -1.21 6.81
C LEU A 42 5.68 -0.67 5.42
N LEU A 43 5.34 0.59 5.12
CA LEU A 43 5.72 1.24 3.86
C LEU A 43 7.24 1.32 3.71
N ASP A 44 7.95 1.61 4.80
CA ASP A 44 9.42 1.59 4.80
C ASP A 44 9.99 0.19 4.51
N ALA A 45 9.45 -0.84 5.16
CA ALA A 45 9.83 -2.22 4.90
C ALA A 45 9.48 -2.64 3.46
N ALA A 46 8.34 -2.19 2.93
CA ALA A 46 7.91 -2.46 1.57
C ALA A 46 8.84 -1.80 0.56
N VAL A 47 9.28 -0.56 0.78
CA VAL A 47 10.26 0.10 -0.11
C VAL A 47 11.58 -0.66 -0.09
N HIS A 48 12.05 -1.09 1.09
CA HIS A 48 13.29 -1.86 1.19
C HIS A 48 13.20 -3.21 0.46
N LYS A 49 12.05 -3.90 0.58
CA LYS A 49 11.85 -5.23 -0.01
C LYS A 49 11.51 -5.20 -1.50
N LEU A 50 10.65 -4.27 -1.92
CA LEU A 50 10.16 -4.14 -3.29
C LEU A 50 11.04 -3.21 -4.14
N GLY A 51 11.92 -2.43 -3.52
CA GLY A 51 13.01 -1.69 -4.13
C GLY A 51 12.73 -0.21 -4.43
N ASP A 52 11.49 0.17 -4.72
CA ASP A 52 11.12 1.58 -4.93
C ASP A 52 9.68 1.88 -4.50
N LEU A 53 9.39 3.17 -4.32
CA LEU A 53 8.08 3.65 -3.88
C LEU A 53 6.96 3.39 -4.90
N PRO A 54 7.13 3.59 -6.23
CA PRO A 54 6.12 3.21 -7.21
C PRO A 54 5.69 1.74 -7.15
N THR A 55 6.65 0.82 -6.94
CA THR A 55 6.38 -0.61 -6.81
C THR A 55 5.58 -0.92 -5.55
N VAL A 56 5.84 -0.19 -4.45
CA VAL A 56 5.03 -0.28 -3.22
C VAL A 56 3.61 0.20 -3.48
N VAL A 57 3.42 1.30 -4.20
CA VAL A 57 2.09 1.80 -4.55
C VAL A 57 1.34 0.76 -5.38
N LYS A 58 1.95 0.21 -6.44
CA LYS A 58 1.35 -0.87 -7.23
C LYS A 58 0.99 -2.09 -6.38
N TRP A 59 1.86 -2.48 -5.46
CA TRP A 59 1.59 -3.58 -4.55
C TRP A 59 0.36 -3.29 -3.65
N LEU A 60 0.22 -2.06 -3.14
CA LEU A 60 -0.90 -1.62 -2.31
C LEU A 60 -2.23 -1.54 -3.07
N THR A 61 -2.21 -1.32 -4.38
CA THR A 61 -3.41 -1.06 -5.18
C THR A 61 -3.82 -2.24 -6.07
N CYS A 62 -2.92 -3.19 -6.32
CA CYS A 62 -3.23 -4.40 -7.08
C CYS A 62 -4.01 -5.43 -6.24
N PRO A 63 -5.00 -6.13 -6.82
CA PRO A 63 -5.66 -7.29 -6.22
C PRO A 63 -4.69 -8.42 -5.82
N HIS A 64 -4.91 -9.04 -4.65
CA HIS A 64 -4.17 -10.22 -4.21
C HIS A 64 -5.09 -11.40 -3.95
N ILE A 65 -4.67 -12.60 -4.37
CA ILE A 65 -5.40 -13.85 -4.13
C ILE A 65 -5.58 -14.13 -2.63
N GLU A 66 -4.55 -13.81 -1.84
CA GLU A 66 -4.53 -13.93 -0.37
C GLU A 66 -5.54 -13.00 0.32
N LEU A 67 -6.07 -12.01 -0.41
CA LEU A 67 -7.10 -11.08 0.03
C LEU A 67 -8.41 -11.27 -0.75
N ASN A 68 -8.63 -12.44 -1.35
CA ASN A 68 -9.82 -12.74 -2.16
C ASN A 68 -10.05 -11.73 -3.32
N GLY A 69 -8.96 -11.24 -3.92
CA GLY A 69 -9.03 -10.24 -4.99
C GLY A 69 -9.11 -8.79 -4.51
N ALA A 70 -9.07 -8.54 -3.20
CA ALA A 70 -8.93 -7.18 -2.67
C ALA A 70 -7.46 -6.71 -2.72
N ALA A 71 -7.27 -5.39 -2.73
CA ALA A 71 -5.95 -4.75 -2.68
C ALA A 71 -5.49 -4.57 -1.22
N PRO A 72 -4.18 -4.56 -0.91
CA PRO A 72 -3.71 -4.40 0.47
C PRO A 72 -4.11 -3.05 1.08
N ALA A 73 -4.29 -2.02 0.25
CA ALA A 73 -4.83 -0.74 0.68
C ALA A 73 -6.23 -0.84 1.30
N SER A 74 -7.04 -1.85 0.93
CA SER A 74 -8.36 -2.07 1.53
C SER A 74 -8.28 -2.56 2.99
N LEU A 75 -7.09 -2.90 3.48
CA LEU A 75 -6.88 -3.28 4.88
C LEU A 75 -6.68 -2.06 5.79
N VAL A 76 -6.52 -0.86 5.23
CA VAL A 76 -6.44 0.37 6.01
C VAL A 76 -7.76 0.57 6.76
N GLY A 77 -7.69 0.84 8.07
CA GLY A 77 -8.87 0.94 8.94
C GLY A 77 -9.45 -0.40 9.42
N SER A 78 -8.95 -1.54 8.92
CA SER A 78 -9.38 -2.86 9.42
C SER A 78 -8.59 -3.30 10.66
N ASP A 79 -9.26 -4.08 11.53
CA ASP A 79 -8.62 -4.75 12.66
C ASP A 79 -7.46 -5.64 12.16
N ASN A 80 -6.27 -5.45 12.72
CA ASN A 80 -5.04 -6.15 12.32
C ASN A 80 -4.59 -5.92 10.86
N GLY A 81 -5.09 -4.87 10.18
CA GLY A 81 -4.77 -4.60 8.77
C GLY A 81 -3.26 -4.53 8.48
N VAL A 82 -2.48 -3.88 9.36
CA VAL A 82 -1.01 -3.79 9.23
C VAL A 82 -0.34 -5.16 9.33
N ALA A 83 -0.76 -5.99 10.28
CA ALA A 83 -0.17 -7.32 10.47
C ALA A 83 -0.45 -8.22 9.26
N ARG A 84 -1.66 -8.15 8.71
CA ARG A 84 -2.05 -8.87 7.49
C ARG A 84 -1.26 -8.40 6.27
N ALA A 85 -1.14 -7.09 6.08
CA ALA A 85 -0.37 -6.51 4.97
C ALA A 85 1.13 -6.83 5.10
N ARG A 86 1.69 -6.86 6.32
CA ARG A 86 3.06 -7.32 6.59
C ARG A 86 3.26 -8.78 6.22
N ALA A 87 2.38 -9.67 6.67
CA ALA A 87 2.46 -11.09 6.33
C ALA A 87 2.39 -11.31 4.80
N LEU A 88 1.55 -10.53 4.11
CA LEU A 88 1.47 -10.54 2.65
C LEU A 88 2.78 -10.08 1.99
N LEU A 89 3.38 -8.99 2.47
CA LEU A 89 4.68 -8.50 1.99
C LEU A 89 5.79 -9.54 2.22
N GLU A 90 5.76 -10.25 3.35
CA GLU A 90 6.74 -11.28 3.70
C GLU A 90 6.68 -12.49 2.77
N LYS A 91 5.50 -12.88 2.27
CA LYS A 91 5.31 -14.00 1.33
C LYS A 91 5.99 -13.81 -0.03
N TYR A 92 6.39 -12.60 -0.39
CA TYR A 92 7.10 -12.37 -1.65
C TYR A 92 8.55 -12.86 -1.59
N GLU A 93 8.81 -14.04 -2.18
CA GLU A 93 10.13 -14.49 -2.67
C GLU A 93 9.97 -15.32 -3.97
N PRO A 94 10.77 -15.08 -5.04
CA PRO A 94 11.59 -13.89 -5.33
C PRO A 94 10.71 -12.71 -5.81
N LEU A 95 11.31 -11.58 -6.19
CA LEU A 95 10.63 -10.36 -6.67
C LEU A 95 9.43 -10.68 -7.59
N PRO A 96 8.34 -9.89 -7.51
CA PRO A 96 7.15 -10.12 -8.32
C PRO A 96 7.49 -10.33 -9.81
N PRO A 97 6.76 -11.19 -10.53
CA PRO A 97 7.15 -11.65 -11.87
C PRO A 97 7.34 -10.53 -12.92
N TRP A 98 6.73 -9.36 -12.75
CA TRP A 98 6.95 -8.18 -13.60
C TRP A 98 8.31 -7.48 -13.40
N ARG A 99 9.09 -7.89 -12.39
CA ARG A 99 10.45 -7.43 -12.09
C ARG A 99 11.52 -8.49 -12.38
N LYS A 100 11.15 -9.66 -12.91
CA LYS A 100 12.17 -10.55 -13.47
C LYS A 100 12.83 -9.82 -14.66
N PRO A 101 14.17 -9.78 -14.74
CA PRO A 101 14.87 -9.15 -15.86
C PRO A 101 14.53 -9.81 -17.20
#